data_AF-A0ABD0R0N8-F1
#
_entry.id   AF-A0ABD0R0N8-F1
#
_cell.length_a   1.000
_cell.length_b   1.000
_cell.length_c   1.000
_cell.angle_alpha   90.00
_cell.angle_beta   90.00
_cell.angle_gamma   90.00
#
_symmetry.space_group_name_H-M   'P 1'
#
loop_
_entity.id
_entity.type
_entity.pdbx_description
1 polymer ?
#
loop_
_entity_poly.entity_id
_entity_poly.type
_entity_poly.pdbx_seq_one_letter_code
_entity_poly.pdbx_strand_id
1 'polypeptide(L)' 'LSVVAQDENSLVLSLGGKDQRLIVSAQPFRLDIVEGPQVLVSLNSRGLLAFEHLRARKDT' A
#
# COMPACT_ATOMS: atom_id res chain seq x y z
N LEU A 1 12.62 -10.00 1.70
CA LEU A 1 11.67 -8.97 2.21
C LEU A 1 12.03 -8.68 3.67
N SER A 2 12.31 -7.45 4.04
CA SER A 2 12.57 -7.05 5.43
C SER A 2 11.99 -5.66 5.73
N VAL A 3 11.72 -5.37 7.00
CA VAL A 3 11.34 -4.02 7.45
C VAL A 3 12.56 -3.11 7.43
N VAL A 4 12.43 -1.95 6.78
CA VAL A 4 13.46 -0.90 6.72
C VAL A 4 13.15 0.21 7.72
N ALA A 5 11.89 0.63 7.77
CA ALA A 5 11.41 1.65 8.68
C ALA A 5 9.94 1.41 8.99
N GLN A 6 9.51 1.85 10.16
CA GLN A 6 8.13 1.78 10.60
C GLN A 6 7.84 2.98 11.50
N ASP A 7 6.68 3.59 11.29
CA ASP A 7 6.08 4.54 12.21
C ASP A 7 4.61 4.16 12.45
N GLU A 8 3.84 5.06 13.07
CA GLU A 8 2.44 4.82 13.44
C GLU A 8 1.53 4.61 12.22
N ASN A 9 1.83 5.23 11.07
CA ASN A 9 0.96 5.27 9.90
C ASN A 9 1.64 4.73 8.63
N SER A 10 2.91 4.35 8.70
CA SER A 10 3.70 3.92 7.55
C SER A 10 4.63 2.75 7.86
N LEU A 11 4.83 1.92 6.84
CA LEU A 11 5.77 0.81 6.86
C LEU A 11 6.55 0.80 5.55
N VAL A 12 7.87 0.75 5.65
CA VAL A 12 8.78 0.64 4.50
C VAL A 12 9.43 -0.72 4.51
N LEU A 13 9.25 -1.47 3.41
CA LEU A 13 9.80 -2.82 3.22
C LEU A 13 10.83 -2.83 2.09
N SER A 14 11.91 -3.62 2.25
CA SER A 14 12.88 -3.90 1.19
C SER A 14 12.39 -5.03 0.28
N LEU A 15 12.45 -4.85 -1.05
CA LEU A 15 11.98 -5.86 -2.02
C LEU A 15 13.10 -6.78 -2.58
N GLY A 16 14.32 -6.69 -2.04
CA GLY A 16 15.45 -7.55 -2.42
C GLY A 16 16.35 -6.98 -3.51
N GLY A 17 15.95 -5.91 -4.21
CA GLY A 17 16.85 -5.05 -4.98
C GLY A 17 17.54 -4.01 -4.10
N LYS A 18 18.72 -3.49 -4.49
CA LYS A 18 19.49 -2.52 -3.68
C LYS A 18 18.66 -1.30 -3.26
N ASP A 19 17.81 -0.82 -4.18
CA ASP A 19 17.06 0.43 -3.98
C ASP A 19 15.54 0.28 -4.12
N GLN A 20 15.05 -0.95 -4.28
CA GLN A 20 13.61 -1.22 -4.42
C GLN A 20 12.92 -1.34 -3.07
N ARG A 21 11.89 -0.52 -2.86
CA ARG A 21 11.13 -0.47 -1.62
C ARG A 21 9.63 -0.50 -1.89
N LEU A 22 8.90 -1.07 -0.93
CA LEU A 22 7.46 -0.95 -0.83
C LEU A 22 7.14 -0.04 0.35
N ILE A 23 6.44 1.06 0.09
CA ILE A 23 5.91 1.97 1.11
C ILE A 23 4.43 1.64 1.28
N VAL A 24 4.04 1.34 2.52
CA VAL A 24 2.65 1.12 2.93
C VAL A 24 2.23 2.32 3.76
N SER A 25 1.16 3.00 3.37
CA SER A 25 0.49 4.02 4.19
C SER A 25 -0.82 3.45 4.69
N ALA A 26 -1.09 3.56 6.00
CA ALA A 26 -2.27 2.98 6.63
C ALA A 26 -3.54 3.82 6.42
N GLN A 27 -3.44 5.16 6.51
CA GLN A 27 -4.61 6.04 6.50
C GLN A 27 -4.36 7.34 5.70
N PRO A 28 -5.01 7.51 4.52
CA PRO A 28 -5.75 6.48 3.78
C PRO A 28 -4.83 5.35 3.30
N PHE A 29 -5.39 4.14 3.11
CA PHE A 29 -4.61 3.00 2.64
C PHE A 29 -4.01 3.28 1.26
N ARG A 30 -2.69 3.18 1.11
CA ARG A 30 -1.97 3.35 -0.15
C ARG A 30 -0.71 2.49 -0.16
N LEU A 31 -0.34 2.00 -1.34
CA LEU A 31 0.94 1.33 -1.55
C LEU A 31 1.72 2.06 -2.65
N ASP A 32 3.02 2.25 -2.46
CA ASP A 32 3.91 2.73 -3.50
C ASP A 32 5.12 1.80 -3.62
N ILE A 33 5.39 1.33 -4.83
CA ILE A 33 6.65 0.64 -5.17
C ILE A 33 7.59 1.68 -5.75
N VAL A 34 8.75 1.83 -5.13
CA VAL A 34 9.76 2.83 -5.49
C VAL A 34 11.10 2.18 -5.78
N GLU A 35 11.87 2.79 -6.68
CA GLU A 35 13.27 2.45 -6.93
C GLU A 35 14.11 3.73 -6.84
N GLY A 36 14.94 3.83 -5.81
CA GLY A 36 15.66 5.06 -5.49
C GLY A 36 14.69 6.23 -5.25
N PRO A 37 14.81 7.34 -6.00
CA PRO A 37 13.90 8.48 -5.89
C PRO A 37 12.62 8.36 -6.74
N GLN A 38 12.46 7.30 -7.55
CA GLN A 38 11.36 7.19 -8.50
C GLN A 38 10.24 6.29 -7.98
N VAL A 39 8.99 6.73 -8.13
CA VAL A 39 7.82 5.88 -7.93
C VAL A 39 7.54 5.13 -9.23
N LEU A 40 7.61 3.81 -9.18
CA LEU A 40 7.34 2.95 -10.32
C LEU A 40 5.84 2.67 -10.45
N VAL A 41 5.18 2.35 -9.33
CA VAL A 41 3.76 1.99 -9.29
C VAL A 41 3.14 2.49 -7.99
N SER A 42 1.94 3.06 -8.09
CA SER A 42 1.10 3.42 -6.94
C SER A 42 -0.22 2.67 -6.97
N LEU A 43 -0.54 1.97 -5.89
CA LEU A 43 -1.85 1.37 -5.66
C LEU A 43 -2.70 2.30 -4.79
N ASN A 44 -3.97 2.44 -5.16
CA ASN A 44 -4.95 3.26 -4.44
C ASN A 44 -4.57 4.76 -4.33
N SER A 45 -3.70 5.28 -5.19
CA SER A 45 -3.32 6.70 -5.21
C SER A 45 -4.50 7.65 -5.42
N ARG A 46 -5.56 7.18 -6.09
CA ARG A 46 -6.80 7.92 -6.32
C ARG A 46 -7.92 7.61 -5.32
N GLY A 47 -7.67 6.78 -4.31
CA GLY A 47 -8.70 6.38 -3.34
C GLY A 47 -9.84 5.56 -3.95
N LEU A 48 -9.57 4.86 -5.06
CA LEU A 48 -10.57 4.08 -5.80
C LEU A 48 -10.56 2.58 -5.47
N LEU A 49 -9.77 2.16 -4.48
CA LEU A 49 -9.83 0.79 -3.97
C LEU A 49 -11.23 0.55 -3.41
N ALA A 50 -12.00 -0.25 -4.12
CA ALA A 50 -13.31 -0.70 -3.72
C ALA A 50 -13.26 -2.20 -3.48
N PHE A 51 -13.80 -2.62 -2.34
CA PHE A 51 -14.05 -4.02 -2.03
C PHE A 51 -15.48 -4.11 -1.53
N GLU A 52 -16.37 -4.72 -2.31
CA GLU A 52 -17.76 -4.91 -1.89
C GLU A 52 -17.79 -5.92 -0.74
N HIS A 53 -18.20 -5.48 0.45
CA HIS A 53 -18.35 -6.39 1.58
C HIS A 53 -19.61 -7.24 1.39
N LEU A 54 -19.52 -8.51 1.79
CA LEU A 54 -20.66 -9.40 1.83
C LEU A 54 -21.74 -8.81 2.74
N ARG A 55 -22.97 -8.68 2.22
CA ARG A 55 -24.13 -8.22 2.99
C ARG A 55 -25.19 -9.31 3.00
N ALA A 56 -25.88 -9.44 4.13
CA ALA A 56 -27.11 -10.22 4.18
C ALA A 56 -28.11 -9.62 3.17
N ARG A 57 -28.75 -10.49 2.39
CA ARG A 57 -29.79 -10.08 1.45
C ARG A 57 -30.95 -9.47 2.25
N LYS A 58 -31.28 -8.21 1.97
CA LYS A 58 -32.55 -7.62 2.42
C LYS A 58 -33.61 -8.05 1.41
N ASP A 59 -34.44 -9.00 1.79
CA ASP A 59 -35.69 -9.24 1.07
C ASP A 59 -36.59 -8.02 1.31
N THR A 60 -37.04 -7.40 0.23
CA THR A 60 -37.91 -6.22 0.24
C THR A 60 -39.35 -6.66 0.10
#